data_AF-A0A815UPM8-F1
#
_entry.id   AF-A0A815UPM8-F1
#
_cell.length_a   1.000
_cell.length_b   1.000
_cell.length_c   1.000
_cell.angle_alpha   90.00
_cell.angle_beta   90.00
_cell.angle_gamma   90.00
#
_symmetry.space_group_name_H-M   'P 1'
#
loop_
_entity.id
_entity.type
_entity.pdbx_description
1 polymer ?
#
loop_
_entity_poly.entity_id
_entity_poly.type
_entity_poly.pdbx_seq_one_letter_code
_entity_poly.pdbx_strand_id
1 'polypeptide(L)'
;MVHGNHISTESSEIDYDYLCKILSSGPEMIARALIILEILKQLRLWNTQTMNPFYKQLDLLNIGLMGHSHAGEAIVVAYILNKLKFVPEHPTGASSTDYGFGIKALFSISGIADGYMLLGRSLEIYDVWYT
;
A
#
# COMPACT_ATOMS: atom_id res chain seq x y z
N MET A 1 -22.24 -10.70 15.18
CA MET A 1 -21.87 -10.77 13.76
C MET A 1 -20.63 -11.64 13.69
N VAL A 2 -20.76 -12.83 13.12
CA VAL A 2 -19.67 -13.83 13.01
C VAL A 2 -19.02 -13.66 11.64
N HIS A 3 -17.69 -13.63 11.58
CA HIS A 3 -16.96 -13.69 10.32
C HIS A 3 -15.96 -14.85 10.39
N GLY A 4 -16.08 -15.82 9.48
CA GLY A 4 -15.08 -16.86 9.22
C GLY A 4 -14.91 -17.94 10.29
N ASN A 5 -15.34 -19.16 9.96
CA ASN A 5 -14.86 -20.47 10.44
C ASN A 5 -14.63 -20.79 11.94
N HIS A 6 -14.98 -19.95 12.91
CA HIS A 6 -14.91 -20.29 14.36
C HIS A 6 -16.28 -20.31 15.05
N ILE A 7 -16.36 -21.14 16.11
CA ILE A 7 -17.53 -21.29 16.98
C ILE A 7 -17.60 -20.07 17.91
N SER A 8 -18.81 -19.58 18.19
CA SER A 8 -19.09 -18.28 18.83
C SER A 8 -18.56 -18.06 20.25
N THR A 9 -17.82 -19.01 20.81
CA THR A 9 -17.31 -19.02 22.19
C THR A 9 -15.79 -18.92 22.30
N GLU A 10 -15.05 -18.93 21.18
CA GLU A 10 -13.59 -18.81 21.18
C GLU A 10 -13.14 -17.35 20.99
N SER A 11 -12.14 -16.92 21.76
CA SER A 11 -11.54 -15.58 21.61
C SER A 11 -10.77 -15.51 20.29
N SER A 12 -11.08 -14.50 19.47
CA SER A 12 -10.55 -14.36 18.11
C SER A 12 -9.09 -13.90 18.04
N GLU A 13 -8.45 -13.57 19.17
CA GLU A 13 -7.16 -12.85 19.19
C GLU A 13 -5.97 -13.66 18.66
N ILE A 14 -5.93 -14.98 18.84
CA ILE A 14 -4.75 -15.81 18.53
C ILE A 14 -4.65 -16.18 17.04
N ASP A 15 -5.78 -16.28 16.33
CA ASP A 15 -5.82 -16.80 14.96
C ASP A 15 -5.66 -15.69 13.90
N TYR A 16 -6.06 -14.46 14.23
CA TYR A 16 -5.79 -13.30 13.38
C TYR A 16 -4.32 -12.94 13.34
N ASP A 17 -3.53 -13.14 14.40
CA ASP A 17 -2.10 -12.82 14.40
C ASP A 17 -1.30 -13.65 13.38
N TYR A 18 -1.69 -14.91 13.17
CA TYR A 18 -1.08 -15.79 12.18
C TYR A 18 -1.46 -15.39 10.76
N LEU A 19 -2.75 -15.09 10.52
CA LEU A 19 -3.22 -14.55 9.26
C LEU A 19 -2.60 -13.19 8.95
N CYS A 20 -2.48 -12.32 9.95
CA CYS A 20 -1.78 -11.05 9.88
C CYS A 20 -0.33 -11.28 9.48
N LYS A 21 0.40 -12.23 10.08
CA LYS A 21 1.79 -12.54 9.68
C LYS A 21 1.93 -13.08 8.26
N ILE A 22 0.99 -13.91 7.80
CA ILE A 22 1.01 -14.44 6.42
C ILE A 22 0.71 -13.34 5.40
N LEU A 23 -0.28 -12.49 5.69
CA LEU A 23 -0.67 -11.37 4.83
C LEU A 23 0.35 -10.21 4.93
N SER A 24 0.98 -10.00 6.08
CA SER A 24 2.10 -9.07 6.28
C SER A 24 3.43 -9.62 5.79
N SER A 25 3.46 -10.76 5.08
CA SER A 25 4.70 -11.24 4.48
C SER A 25 5.27 -10.18 3.55
N GLY A 26 6.57 -9.90 3.67
CA GLY A 26 7.19 -8.82 2.91
C GLY A 26 6.93 -8.80 1.40
N PRO A 27 6.95 -9.97 0.72
CA PRO A 27 6.59 -10.04 -0.69
C PRO A 27 5.15 -9.60 -1.00
N GLU A 28 4.20 -9.89 -0.10
CA GLU A 28 2.79 -9.51 -0.26
C GLU A 28 2.65 -7.98 -0.18
N MET A 29 3.23 -7.37 0.86
CA MET A 29 3.16 -5.92 1.08
C MET A 29 3.81 -5.14 -0.07
N ILE A 30 4.96 -5.61 -0.56
CA ILE A 30 5.59 -5.07 -1.78
C ILE A 30 4.66 -5.21 -2.98
N ALA A 31 4.04 -6.38 -3.18
CA ALA A 31 3.13 -6.60 -4.30
C ALA A 31 1.92 -5.66 -4.26
N ARG A 32 1.29 -5.46 -3.09
CA ARG A 32 0.20 -4.48 -2.93
C ARG A 32 0.64 -3.07 -3.26
N ALA A 33 1.79 -2.66 -2.74
CA ALA A 33 2.35 -1.35 -3.01
C ALA A 33 2.62 -1.13 -4.51
N LEU A 34 3.19 -2.13 -5.19
CA LEU A 34 3.42 -2.07 -6.64
C LEU A 34 2.11 -2.00 -7.42
N ILE A 35 1.09 -2.77 -7.04
CA ILE A 35 -0.23 -2.72 -7.68
C ILE A 35 -0.81 -1.30 -7.58
N ILE A 36 -0.72 -0.66 -6.40
CA ILE A 36 -1.17 0.73 -6.21
C ILE A 36 -0.45 1.67 -7.19
N LEU A 37 0.87 1.55 -7.31
CA LEU A 37 1.69 2.42 -8.16
C LEU A 37 1.48 2.15 -9.67
N GLU A 38 1.30 0.90 -10.07
CA GLU A 38 0.95 0.55 -11.44
C GLU A 38 -0.47 1.04 -11.81
N ILE A 39 -1.43 1.02 -10.89
CA ILE A 39 -2.75 1.63 -11.10
C ILE A 39 -2.59 3.14 -11.36
N LEU A 40 -1.81 3.87 -10.54
CA LEU A 40 -1.54 5.30 -10.77
C LEU A 40 -0.88 5.57 -12.12
N LYS A 41 -0.01 4.66 -12.59
CA LYS A 41 0.63 4.76 -13.91
C LYS A 41 -0.37 4.53 -15.05
N GLN A 42 -1.30 3.59 -14.91
CA GLN A 42 -2.38 3.41 -15.87
C GLN A 42 -3.31 4.63 -15.90
N LEU A 43 -3.64 5.17 -14.73
CA LEU A 43 -4.42 6.40 -14.61
C LEU A 43 -3.72 7.59 -15.30
N ARG A 44 -2.39 7.70 -15.18
CA ARG A 44 -1.59 8.70 -15.93
C ARG A 44 -1.73 8.54 -17.43
N LEU A 45 -1.66 7.32 -17.94
CA LEU A 45 -1.85 7.05 -19.37
C LEU A 45 -3.26 7.48 -19.81
N TRP A 46 -4.28 7.04 -19.08
CA TRP A 46 -5.68 7.38 -19.37
C TRP A 46 -5.96 8.88 -19.30
N ASN A 47 -5.29 9.60 -18.41
CA ASN A 47 -5.38 11.06 -18.29
C ASN A 47 -4.88 11.81 -19.55
N THR A 48 -4.15 11.14 -20.45
CA THR A 48 -3.64 11.72 -21.71
C THR A 48 -4.40 11.29 -22.96
N GLN A 49 -5.29 10.31 -22.86
CA GLN A 49 -6.02 9.73 -23.98
C GLN A 49 -7.37 10.42 -24.19
N THR A 50 -7.54 11.15 -25.30
CA THR A 50 -8.75 11.96 -25.60
C THR A 50 -10.05 11.17 -25.63
N MET A 51 -10.00 9.86 -25.90
CA MET A 51 -11.18 8.97 -25.92
C MET A 51 -11.47 8.32 -24.56
N ASN A 52 -10.63 8.53 -23.56
CA ASN A 52 -10.79 7.94 -22.23
C ASN A 52 -11.60 8.87 -21.31
N PRO A 53 -12.51 8.35 -20.47
CA PRO A 53 -13.26 9.16 -19.50
C PRO A 53 -12.39 9.99 -18.56
N PHE A 54 -11.15 9.57 -18.30
CA PHE A 54 -10.23 10.25 -17.40
C PHE A 54 -9.40 11.34 -18.06
N TYR A 55 -9.60 11.63 -19.36
CA TYR A 55 -8.82 12.64 -20.08
C TYR A 55 -8.84 14.01 -19.38
N LYS A 56 -7.67 14.45 -18.92
CA LYS A 56 -7.46 15.69 -18.15
C LYS A 56 -8.33 15.81 -16.88
N GLN A 57 -8.83 14.69 -16.35
CA GLN A 57 -9.68 14.68 -15.15
C GLN A 57 -8.88 14.42 -13.86
N LEU A 58 -7.62 13.98 -13.96
CA LEU A 58 -6.84 13.54 -12.81
C LEU A 58 -5.69 14.50 -12.49
N ASP A 59 -5.61 14.94 -11.24
CA ASP A 59 -4.46 15.66 -10.68
C ASP A 59 -3.49 14.69 -10.02
N LEU A 60 -2.47 14.29 -10.78
CA LEU A 60 -1.46 13.34 -10.32
C LEU A 60 -0.30 14.00 -9.54
N LEU A 61 -0.38 15.31 -9.31
CA LEU A 61 0.54 16.07 -8.46
C LEU A 61 0.02 16.23 -7.02
N ASN A 62 -1.25 15.91 -6.78
CA ASN A 62 -1.91 16.03 -5.48
C ASN A 62 -2.73 14.76 -5.15
N ILE A 63 -2.04 13.64 -4.94
CA ILE A 63 -2.65 12.34 -4.64
C ILE A 63 -2.73 12.10 -3.13
N GLY A 64 -3.88 11.65 -2.66
CA GLY A 64 -4.04 11.00 -1.36
C GLY A 64 -4.19 9.48 -1.54
N LEU A 65 -3.50 8.69 -0.72
CA LEU A 65 -3.73 7.25 -0.63
C LEU A 65 -4.50 6.93 0.64
N MET A 66 -5.37 5.93 0.58
CA MET A 66 -6.17 5.48 1.71
C MET A 66 -6.12 3.96 1.83
N GLY A 67 -5.99 3.48 3.07
CA GLY A 67 -5.87 2.05 3.37
C GLY A 67 -6.57 1.69 4.68
N HIS A 68 -7.29 0.57 4.67
CA HIS A 68 -7.94 0.01 5.85
C HIS A 68 -7.20 -1.25 6.32
N SER A 69 -7.00 -1.44 7.64
CA SER A 69 -6.28 -2.60 8.19
C SER A 69 -4.88 -2.75 7.58
N HIS A 70 -4.50 -3.92 7.04
CA HIS A 70 -3.24 -4.15 6.32
C HIS A 70 -3.01 -3.21 5.15
N ALA A 71 -4.07 -2.72 4.49
CA ALA A 71 -3.89 -1.76 3.41
C ALA A 71 -3.37 -0.40 3.91
N GLY A 72 -3.51 -0.10 5.21
CA GLY A 72 -2.90 1.07 5.85
C GLY A 72 -1.37 1.02 5.80
N GLU A 73 -0.78 -0.16 5.97
CA GLU A 73 0.66 -0.37 5.82
C GLU A 73 1.08 -0.36 4.34
N ALA A 74 0.27 -0.95 3.46
CA ALA A 74 0.54 -1.00 2.03
C ALA A 74 0.66 0.39 1.38
N ILE A 75 -0.17 1.36 1.81
CA ILE A 75 -0.07 2.74 1.29
C ILE A 75 1.21 3.44 1.75
N VAL A 76 1.75 3.08 2.91
CA VAL A 76 3.04 3.59 3.40
C VAL A 76 4.18 2.99 2.57
N VAL A 77 4.15 1.68 2.31
CA VAL A 77 5.13 1.03 1.44
C VAL A 77 5.07 1.62 0.02
N ALA A 78 3.87 1.84 -0.53
CA ALA A 78 3.69 2.51 -1.83
C ALA A 78 4.28 3.92 -1.84
N TYR A 79 4.08 4.71 -0.78
CA TYR A 79 4.66 6.03 -0.64
C TYR A 79 6.19 6.04 -0.66
N ILE A 80 6.82 5.08 0.02
CA ILE A 80 8.28 4.93 0.02
C ILE A 80 8.76 4.47 -1.36
N LEU A 81 8.19 3.40 -1.92
CA LEU A 81 8.55 2.88 -3.25
C LEU A 81 8.38 3.92 -4.35
N ASN A 82 7.37 4.81 -4.24
CA ASN A 82 7.16 5.91 -5.19
C ASN A 82 8.36 6.86 -5.31
N LYS A 83 9.16 7.00 -4.25
CA LYS A 83 10.37 7.83 -4.20
C LYS A 83 11.62 7.08 -4.60
N LEU A 84 11.59 5.75 -4.59
CA LEU A 84 12.74 4.92 -4.92
C LEU A 84 12.84 4.68 -6.43
N LYS A 85 14.09 4.56 -6.90
CA LYS A 85 14.39 4.21 -8.30
C LYS A 85 14.45 2.71 -8.55
N PHE A 86 14.26 1.91 -7.52
CA PHE A 86 14.28 0.45 -7.58
C PHE A 86 13.33 -0.13 -6.52
N VAL A 87 12.89 -1.37 -6.76
CA VAL A 87 12.09 -2.15 -5.79
C VAL A 87 13.03 -3.04 -4.96
N PRO A 88 13.14 -2.82 -3.64
CA PRO A 88 13.80 -3.76 -2.74
C PRO A 88 13.18 -5.16 -2.83
N GLU A 89 14.00 -6.21 -2.71
CA GLU A 89 13.52 -7.60 -2.59
C GLU A 89 12.70 -8.11 -3.80
N HIS A 90 12.88 -7.48 -4.97
CA HIS A 90 12.26 -7.94 -6.21
C HIS A 90 12.77 -9.36 -6.56
N PRO A 91 11.89 -10.35 -6.84
CA PRO A 91 12.28 -11.75 -7.07
C PRO A 91 13.30 -11.96 -8.19
N THR A 92 13.40 -11.02 -9.14
CA THR A 92 14.29 -11.11 -10.31
C THR A 92 15.51 -10.17 -10.24
N GLY A 93 15.77 -9.50 -9.12
CA GLY A 93 17.05 -8.86 -8.84
C GLY A 93 17.30 -7.45 -9.41
N ALA A 94 16.43 -6.90 -10.26
CA ALA A 94 16.41 -5.47 -10.57
C ALA A 94 15.12 -5.09 -11.32
N SER A 95 14.25 -4.32 -10.66
CA SER A 95 13.16 -3.61 -11.34
C SER A 95 13.37 -2.13 -11.08
N SER A 96 13.95 -1.42 -12.05
CA SER A 96 14.02 0.03 -12.01
C SER A 96 12.61 0.60 -12.06
N THR A 97 12.27 1.45 -11.11
CA THR A 97 10.97 2.11 -11.04
C THR A 97 11.15 3.62 -11.16
N ASP A 98 10.25 4.27 -11.87
CA ASP A 98 10.19 5.74 -11.92
C ASP A 98 8.73 6.21 -11.87
N TYR A 99 8.14 6.04 -10.69
CA TYR A 99 6.75 6.40 -10.45
C TYR A 99 6.61 7.92 -10.27
N GLY A 100 7.25 8.47 -9.23
CA GLY A 100 7.38 9.91 -9.03
C GLY A 100 6.04 10.65 -8.91
N PHE A 101 4.98 9.99 -8.42
CA PHE A 101 3.67 10.59 -8.25
C PHE A 101 3.66 11.59 -7.09
N GLY A 102 2.84 12.64 -7.18
CA GLY A 102 2.69 13.65 -6.14
C GLY A 102 1.82 13.17 -4.97
N ILE A 103 2.21 12.07 -4.32
CA ILE A 103 1.50 11.56 -3.13
C ILE A 103 1.80 12.48 -1.95
N LYS A 104 0.77 13.14 -1.43
CA LYS A 104 0.86 14.16 -0.37
C LYS A 104 0.15 13.80 0.92
N ALA A 105 -0.77 12.83 0.88
CA ALA A 105 -1.53 12.43 2.05
C ALA A 105 -1.70 10.91 2.11
N LEU A 106 -1.64 10.36 3.31
CA LEU A 106 -1.89 8.96 3.62
C LEU A 106 -2.98 8.88 4.69
N PHE A 107 -4.07 8.17 4.42
CA PHE A 107 -5.20 8.00 5.33
C PHE A 107 -5.33 6.53 5.72
N SER A 108 -5.02 6.22 6.97
CA SER A 108 -5.18 4.86 7.49
C SER A 108 -6.40 4.76 8.40
N ILE A 109 -7.30 3.81 8.11
CA ILE A 109 -8.44 3.51 8.99
C ILE A 109 -8.21 2.15 9.62
N SER A 110 -8.14 2.11 10.96
CA SER A 110 -7.86 0.88 11.70
C SER A 110 -6.60 0.17 11.18
N GLY A 111 -5.57 0.95 10.83
CA GLY A 111 -4.35 0.44 10.22
C GLY A 111 -3.54 -0.45 11.14
N ILE A 112 -2.76 -1.32 10.52
CA ILE A 112 -1.69 -2.05 11.20
C ILE A 112 -0.37 -1.32 10.93
N ALA A 113 0.50 -1.29 11.93
CA ALA A 113 1.87 -0.80 11.84
C ALA A 113 2.83 -1.90 12.30
N ASP A 114 4.08 -1.83 11.83
CA ASP A 114 5.16 -2.77 12.16
C ASP A 114 4.90 -4.24 11.76
N GLY A 115 3.94 -4.48 10.85
CA GLY A 115 3.70 -5.81 10.28
C GLY A 115 4.77 -6.20 9.27
N TYR A 116 5.40 -5.22 8.62
CA TYR A 116 6.43 -5.39 7.61
C TYR A 116 7.59 -4.39 7.76
N MET A 117 8.82 -4.89 7.65
CA MET A 117 10.03 -4.08 7.63
C MET A 117 10.60 -3.99 6.21
N LEU A 118 10.46 -2.83 5.57
CA LEU A 118 11.07 -2.59 4.27
C LEU A 118 12.58 -2.33 4.44
N LEU A 119 13.43 -3.06 3.71
CA LEU A 119 14.90 -2.94 3.81
C LEU A 119 15.45 -3.20 5.22
N GLY A 120 14.75 -4.01 6.03
CA GLY A 120 15.12 -4.29 7.42
C GLY A 120 14.98 -3.07 8.35
N ARG A 121 14.16 -2.09 7.97
CA ARG A 121 13.86 -0.91 8.79
C ARG A 121 12.36 -0.80 9.03
N SER A 122 11.99 -0.29 10.20
CA SER A 122 10.62 0.16 10.47
C SER A 122 10.23 1.26 9.48
N LEU A 123 8.96 1.27 9.10
CA LEU A 123 8.39 2.23 8.17
C LEU A 123 8.16 3.57 8.90
N GLU A 124 9.17 4.43 8.93
CA GLU A 124 9.03 5.76 9.53
C GLU A 124 8.41 6.76 8.53
N ILE A 125 7.30 7.35 8.92
CA ILE A 125 6.70 8.52 8.26
C ILE A 125 6.62 9.68 9.25
N TYR A 126 6.95 10.87 8.77
CA TYR A 126 6.91 12.11 9.55
C TYR A 126 5.67 12.92 9.14
N ASP A 127 5.10 13.71 10.06
CA ASP A 127 3.87 14.52 9.87
C ASP A 127 2.58 13.68 9.75
N VAL A 128 2.33 12.85 10.76
CA VAL A 128 1.18 11.95 10.85
C VAL A 128 0.17 12.48 11.85
N TRP A 129 -1.10 12.54 11.44
CA TRP A 129 -2.22 12.88 12.32
C TRP A 129 -2.99 11.59 12.67
N TYR A 130 -2.98 11.21 13.95
CA TYR A 130 -3.79 10.11 14.49
C TYR A 130 -4.89 10.72 15.38
N THR A 131 -6.15 10.28 15.22
CA THR A 131 -7.30 10.67 16.05
C THR A 131 -7.73 9.53 16.96
#